data_AF-A0AAU9H9H6-F1
#
_entry.id   AF-A0AAU9H9H6-F1
#
_cell.length_a   1.000
_cell.length_b   1.000
_cell.length_c   1.000
_cell.angle_alpha   90.00
_cell.angle_beta   90.00
_cell.angle_gamma   90.00
#
_symmetry.space_group_name_H-M   'P 1'
#
loop_
_entity.id
_entity.type
_entity.pdbx_description
1 polymer ?
#
loop_
_entity_poly.entity_id
_entity_poly.type
_entity_poly.pdbx_seq_one_letter_code
_entity_poly.pdbx_strand_id
1 'polypeptide(L)'
;MKTRAIIEFKDTYASMECQELGYQTKETALAIISPTGQILSSTPLFRKAYGSNTAHIDQLPFTIDTLNITAKGLSEKVRANLEDWIAHTIILPMDYDKYFTKHQALLHLLAESPIVESVQSLTYKTVKIYFSEALNDEHIRQLQGFILSQAGIYSYIGTSTVSDRNAYQALEWAKLDINGRAHNNHKPAIFHRSKSLLGGFLQHGNQESIS
;
A
#
# COMPACT_ATOMS: atom_id res chain seq x y z
N MET A 1 -2.14 -23.46 -14.95
CA MET A 1 -2.92 -22.21 -14.76
C MET A 1 -1.92 -21.10 -14.47
N LYS A 2 -2.15 -19.88 -14.96
CA LYS A 2 -1.26 -18.73 -14.70
C LYS A 2 -1.77 -17.91 -13.52
N THR A 3 -0.88 -17.40 -12.68
CA THR A 3 -1.23 -16.53 -11.56
C THR A 3 -1.00 -15.07 -11.89
N ARG A 4 -1.93 -14.23 -11.43
CA ARG A 4 -1.81 -12.76 -11.41
C ARG A 4 -1.65 -12.34 -9.97
N ALA A 5 -0.68 -11.48 -9.68
CA ALA A 5 -0.51 -10.88 -8.37
C ALA A 5 -0.66 -9.36 -8.46
N ILE A 6 -1.40 -8.78 -7.52
CA ILE A 6 -1.33 -7.35 -7.21
C ILE A 6 -0.63 -7.24 -5.85
N ILE A 7 0.42 -6.45 -5.83
CA ILE A 7 1.29 -6.25 -4.68
C ILE A 7 1.19 -4.79 -4.25
N GLU A 8 0.93 -4.55 -2.97
CA GLU A 8 1.03 -3.22 -2.37
C GLU A 8 2.20 -3.16 -1.39
N PHE A 9 3.14 -2.26 -1.65
CA PHE A 9 4.29 -1.96 -0.82
C PHE A 9 3.90 -1.06 0.34
N LYS A 10 4.29 -1.46 1.56
CA LYS A 10 4.03 -0.71 2.79
C LYS A 10 5.15 0.27 3.06
N ASP A 11 4.79 1.44 3.59
CA ASP A 11 5.73 2.42 4.14
C ASP A 11 6.90 2.69 3.18
N THR A 12 6.60 2.82 1.87
CA THR A 12 7.53 2.56 0.75
C THR A 12 8.87 3.28 0.89
N TYR A 13 8.88 4.61 0.84
CA TYR A 13 10.11 5.41 0.92
C TYR A 13 10.76 5.30 2.30
N ALA A 14 9.97 5.30 3.37
CA ALA A 14 10.49 5.17 4.72
C ALA A 14 11.21 3.82 4.96
N SER A 15 10.70 2.75 4.37
CA SER A 15 11.30 1.40 4.43
C SER A 15 12.60 1.33 3.64
N MET A 16 12.63 1.94 2.45
CA MET A 16 13.83 2.02 1.62
C MET A 16 14.96 2.81 2.31
N GLU A 17 14.63 3.86 3.06
CA GLU A 17 15.61 4.60 3.87
C GLU A 17 16.07 3.80 5.09
N CYS A 18 15.14 3.14 5.80
CA CYS A 18 15.51 2.29 6.92
C CYS A 18 16.54 1.24 6.48
N GLN A 19 16.30 0.56 5.35
CA GLN A 19 17.24 -0.43 4.83
C GLN A 19 18.62 0.15 4.52
N GLU A 20 18.67 1.30 3.84
CA GLU A 20 19.95 1.94 3.46
C GLU A 20 20.74 2.41 4.67
N LEU A 21 20.05 2.88 5.71
CA LEU A 21 20.66 3.30 6.97
C LEU A 21 20.97 2.13 7.91
N GLY A 22 20.63 0.89 7.55
CA GLY A 22 20.85 -0.29 8.39
C GLY A 22 19.84 -0.45 9.54
N TYR A 23 18.70 0.23 9.46
CA TYR A 23 17.62 0.21 10.44
C TYR A 23 16.50 -0.77 10.12
N GLN A 24 15.84 -1.27 11.16
CA GLN A 24 14.62 -2.07 11.02
C GLN A 24 13.39 -1.16 10.94
N THR A 25 12.64 -1.23 9.84
CA THR A 25 11.47 -0.38 9.56
C THR A 25 10.42 -0.35 10.68
N LYS A 26 10.20 -1.48 11.37
CA LYS A 26 9.20 -1.57 12.45
C LYS A 26 9.68 -0.97 13.78
N GLU A 27 10.99 -0.82 13.96
CA GLU A 27 11.63 -0.42 15.21
C GLU A 27 12.21 1.00 15.15
N THR A 28 12.08 1.67 14.00
CA THR A 28 12.63 3.00 13.78
C THR A 28 11.51 3.98 13.53
N ALA A 29 11.51 5.12 14.24
CA ALA A 29 10.59 6.21 13.98
C ALA A 29 11.18 7.09 12.86
N LEU A 30 10.74 6.84 11.62
CA LEU A 30 11.18 7.59 10.45
C LEU A 30 10.00 8.10 9.60
N ALA A 31 10.13 9.31 9.05
CA ALA A 31 9.22 9.90 8.08
C ALA A 31 9.96 10.61 6.94
N ILE A 32 9.37 10.53 5.74
CA ILE A 32 9.83 11.23 4.53
C ILE A 32 8.85 12.37 4.24
N ILE A 33 9.37 13.58 4.08
CA ILE A 33 8.57 14.79 3.89
C ILE A 33 8.79 15.43 2.52
N SER A 34 7.73 15.97 1.91
CA SER A 34 7.83 16.80 0.72
C SER A 34 8.44 18.17 1.05
N PRO A 35 8.91 18.94 0.05
CA PRO A 35 9.33 20.33 0.25
C PRO A 35 8.25 21.24 0.84
N THR A 36 6.98 20.86 0.69
CA THR A 36 5.83 21.58 1.25
C THR A 36 5.45 21.14 2.65
N GLY A 37 6.13 20.13 3.23
CA GLY A 37 5.84 19.62 4.57
C GLY A 37 4.80 18.49 4.64
N GLN A 38 4.39 17.92 3.50
CA GLN A 38 3.53 16.74 3.50
C GLN A 38 4.34 15.50 3.88
N ILE A 39 3.82 14.67 4.79
CA ILE A 39 4.40 13.37 5.11
C ILE A 39 4.02 12.39 3.99
N LEU A 40 4.98 12.07 3.13
CA LEU A 40 4.77 11.20 1.97
C LEU A 40 4.85 9.72 2.33
N SER A 41 5.67 9.39 3.33
CA SER A 41 5.84 8.04 3.84
C SER A 41 6.27 8.10 5.30
N SER A 42 5.81 7.17 6.12
CA SER A 42 6.23 7.05 7.52
C SER A 42 6.30 5.59 7.93
N THR A 43 7.09 5.31 8.95
CA THR A 43 7.18 4.00 9.58
C THR A 43 6.02 3.76 10.56
N PRO A 44 5.73 2.49 10.93
CA PRO A 44 4.75 2.19 11.95
C PRO A 44 5.07 2.82 13.31
N LEU A 45 6.35 2.89 13.69
CA LEU A 45 6.75 3.46 14.96
C LEU A 45 6.55 4.98 15.00
N PHE A 46 6.84 5.68 13.91
CA PHE A 46 6.51 7.11 13.76
C PHE A 46 5.01 7.36 13.95
N ARG A 47 4.15 6.57 13.28
CA ARG A 47 2.69 6.69 13.43
C ARG A 47 2.20 6.36 14.83
N LYS A 48 2.88 5.44 15.54
CA LYS A 48 2.59 5.14 16.94
C LYS A 48 2.94 6.32 17.85
N ALA A 49 4.06 7.00 17.59
CA ALA A 49 4.53 8.13 18.37
C ALA A 49 3.66 9.39 18.16
N TYR A 50 3.34 9.71 16.90
CA TYR A 50 2.75 11.01 16.53
C TYR A 50 1.33 10.93 15.97
N GLY A 51 0.76 9.73 15.83
CA GLY A 51 -0.57 9.50 15.29
C GLY A 51 -0.56 9.03 13.84
N SER A 52 -1.48 8.12 13.50
CA SER A 52 -1.61 7.53 12.16
C SER A 52 -2.16 8.48 11.11
N ASN A 53 -2.84 9.55 11.53
CA ASN A 53 -3.51 10.52 10.66
C ASN A 53 -2.67 11.78 10.44
N THR A 54 -1.45 11.81 10.97
CA THR A 54 -0.51 12.91 10.79
C THR A 54 0.01 12.88 9.36
N ALA A 55 -0.51 13.79 8.54
CA ALA A 55 -0.25 13.91 7.12
C ALA A 55 0.64 15.12 6.77
N HIS A 56 0.80 16.05 7.71
CA HIS A 56 1.61 17.26 7.54
C HIS A 56 2.49 17.49 8.75
N ILE A 57 3.67 18.09 8.53
CA ILE A 57 4.63 18.40 9.60
C ILE A 57 4.06 19.37 10.64
N ASP A 58 3.19 20.29 10.25
CA ASP A 58 2.57 21.26 11.19
C ASP A 58 1.58 20.61 12.17
N GLN A 59 1.20 19.35 11.93
CA GLN A 59 0.38 18.56 12.84
C GLN A 59 1.21 17.89 13.93
N LEU A 60 2.54 17.91 13.82
CA LEU A 60 3.43 17.38 14.85
C LEU A 60 3.37 18.27 16.10
N PRO A 61 3.50 17.69 17.30
CA PRO A 61 3.48 18.45 18.56
C PRO A 61 4.80 19.19 18.83
N PHE A 62 5.64 19.37 17.81
CA PHE A 62 6.92 20.05 17.84
C PHE A 62 7.25 20.67 16.48
N THR A 63 8.14 21.67 16.47
CA THR A 63 8.67 22.26 15.23
C THR A 63 9.89 21.50 14.73
N ILE A 64 9.95 21.15 13.44
CA ILE A 64 11.04 20.33 12.89
C ILE A 64 12.40 21.06 12.95
N ASP A 65 12.43 22.38 12.71
CA ASP A 65 13.69 23.13 12.63
C ASP A 65 14.43 23.23 13.97
N THR A 66 13.68 23.30 15.07
CA THR A 66 14.23 23.53 16.42
C THR A 66 13.97 22.38 17.39
N LEU A 67 13.15 21.41 17.00
CA LEU A 67 12.68 20.30 17.82
C LEU A 67 11.93 20.72 19.09
N ASN A 68 11.50 21.98 19.18
CA ASN A 68 10.77 22.52 20.31
C ASN A 68 9.33 22.01 20.36
N ILE A 69 8.90 21.51 21.52
CA ILE A 69 7.51 21.09 21.75
C ILE A 69 6.57 22.30 21.72
N THR A 70 5.55 22.24 20.88
CA THR A 70 4.51 23.26 20.70
C THR A 70 3.23 22.93 21.48
N ALA A 71 3.03 21.66 21.81
CA ALA A 71 1.86 21.19 22.54
C ALA A 71 1.81 21.77 23.97
N LYS A 72 0.64 22.31 24.34
CA LYS A 72 0.38 22.93 25.65
C LYS A 72 -0.33 21.96 26.60
N GLY A 73 -0.18 22.19 27.91
CA GLY A 73 -0.90 21.43 28.93
C GLY A 73 -0.42 19.98 29.12
N LEU A 74 0.75 19.63 28.59
CA LEU A 74 1.34 18.31 28.80
C LEU A 74 1.84 18.17 30.25
N SER A 75 1.57 17.03 30.87
CA SER A 75 2.22 16.65 32.13
C SER A 75 3.71 16.40 31.92
N GLU A 76 4.50 16.46 32.99
CA GLU A 76 5.95 16.25 32.94
C GLU A 76 6.32 14.88 32.33
N LYS A 77 5.62 13.81 32.72
CA LYS A 77 5.82 12.46 32.16
C LYS A 77 5.52 12.41 30.65
N VAL A 78 4.44 13.05 30.20
CA VAL A 78 4.08 13.07 28.77
C VAL A 78 5.08 13.89 27.97
N ARG A 79 5.54 15.02 28.54
CA ARG A 79 6.59 15.85 27.93
C ARG A 79 7.90 15.05 27.78
N ALA A 80 8.39 14.41 28.84
CA ALA A 80 9.61 13.61 28.79
C ALA A 80 9.51 12.46 27.76
N ASN A 81 8.37 11.78 27.69
CA ASN A 81 8.13 10.76 26.67
C ASN A 81 8.15 11.35 25.25
N LEU A 82 7.60 12.54 25.05
CA LEU A 82 7.60 13.21 23.75
C LEU A 82 9.01 13.66 23.35
N GLU A 83 9.79 14.19 24.30
CA GLU A 83 11.19 14.54 24.11
C GLU A 83 12.01 13.32 23.68
N ASP A 84 11.81 12.17 24.32
CA ASP A 84 12.43 10.90 23.94
C ASP A 84 12.06 10.48 22.50
N TRP A 85 10.77 10.56 22.13
CA TRP A 85 10.35 10.27 20.75
C TRP A 85 11.01 11.21 19.74
N ILE A 86 11.03 12.52 20.02
CA ILE A 86 11.63 13.53 19.14
C ILE A 86 13.12 13.26 18.96
N ALA A 87 13.85 12.96 20.03
CA ALA A 87 15.28 12.68 19.99
C ALA A 87 15.65 11.47 19.12
N HIS A 88 14.75 10.48 19.03
CA HIS A 88 14.98 9.24 18.28
C HIS A 88 14.24 9.18 16.93
N THR A 89 13.58 10.27 16.52
CA THR A 89 12.85 10.33 15.25
C THR A 89 13.72 10.89 14.13
N ILE A 90 13.74 10.18 13.01
CA ILE A 90 14.44 10.57 11.78
C ILE A 90 13.42 11.18 10.83
N ILE A 91 13.66 12.43 10.41
CA ILE A 91 12.85 13.10 9.38
C ILE A 91 13.76 13.45 8.22
N LEU A 92 13.45 12.94 7.02
CA LEU A 92 14.26 13.15 5.82
C LEU A 92 13.43 13.84 4.74
N PRO A 93 14.04 14.72 3.94
CA PRO A 93 13.39 15.27 2.76
C PRO A 93 13.21 14.19 1.68
N MET A 94 12.21 14.37 0.83
CA MET A 94 11.98 13.54 -0.34
C MET A 94 13.08 13.72 -1.39
N ASP A 95 13.71 12.63 -1.80
CA ASP A 95 14.60 12.54 -2.96
C ASP A 95 13.95 11.67 -4.04
N TYR A 96 13.25 12.30 -4.98
CA TYR A 96 12.47 11.60 -6.00
C TYR A 96 13.33 10.71 -6.89
N ASP A 97 14.51 11.17 -7.29
CA ASP A 97 15.39 10.44 -8.21
C ASP A 97 15.95 9.18 -7.54
N LYS A 98 16.36 9.30 -6.26
CA LYS A 98 16.80 8.18 -5.45
C LYS A 98 15.74 7.09 -5.35
N TYR A 99 14.52 7.44 -4.91
CA TYR A 99 13.47 6.45 -4.70
C TYR A 99 12.94 5.88 -6.01
N PHE A 100 12.86 6.68 -7.06
CA PHE A 100 12.50 6.20 -8.40
C PHE A 100 13.49 5.16 -8.90
N THR A 101 14.80 5.43 -8.77
CA THR A 101 15.88 4.52 -9.18
C THR A 101 15.80 3.20 -8.40
N LYS A 102 15.64 3.26 -7.07
CA LYS A 102 15.47 2.05 -6.24
C LYS A 102 14.24 1.24 -6.63
N HIS A 103 13.13 1.92 -6.87
CA HIS A 103 11.89 1.26 -7.29
C HIS A 103 12.07 0.56 -8.64
N GLN A 104 12.68 1.22 -9.63
CA GLN A 104 12.99 0.60 -10.91
C GLN A 104 13.92 -0.62 -10.78
N ALA A 105 14.95 -0.53 -9.94
CA ALA A 105 15.85 -1.66 -9.67
C ALA A 105 15.10 -2.86 -9.08
N LEU A 106 14.19 -2.64 -8.11
CA LEU A 106 13.36 -3.70 -7.57
C LEU A 106 12.45 -4.33 -8.64
N LEU A 107 11.82 -3.53 -9.50
CA LEU A 107 10.98 -4.04 -10.59
C LEU A 107 11.78 -4.88 -11.59
N HIS A 108 13.03 -4.47 -11.87
CA HIS A 108 13.94 -5.23 -12.73
C HIS A 108 14.26 -6.59 -12.13
N LEU A 109 14.69 -6.62 -10.86
CA LEU A 109 14.97 -7.85 -10.12
C LEU A 109 13.76 -8.79 -10.06
N LEU A 110 12.55 -8.25 -9.88
CA LEU A 110 11.32 -9.05 -9.92
C LEU A 110 11.08 -9.69 -11.30
N ALA A 111 11.44 -8.99 -12.39
CA ALA A 111 11.26 -9.45 -13.75
C ALA A 111 12.28 -10.51 -14.19
N GLU A 112 13.42 -10.61 -13.52
CA GLU A 112 14.47 -11.61 -13.81
C GLU A 112 14.06 -13.05 -13.42
N SER A 113 13.04 -13.20 -12.58
CA SER A 113 12.54 -14.52 -12.20
C SER A 113 12.00 -15.29 -13.42
N PRO A 114 12.42 -16.54 -13.66
CA PRO A 114 12.05 -17.31 -14.86
C PRO A 114 10.55 -17.60 -14.95
N ILE A 115 9.85 -17.49 -13.84
CA ILE A 115 8.41 -17.74 -13.74
C ILE A 115 7.58 -16.46 -13.93
N VAL A 116 8.22 -15.30 -14.07
CA VAL A 116 7.58 -14.00 -14.27
C VAL A 116 7.50 -13.69 -15.75
N GLU A 117 6.28 -13.50 -16.26
CA GLU A 117 6.02 -13.12 -17.65
C GLU A 117 6.07 -11.61 -17.84
N SER A 118 5.63 -10.84 -16.84
CA SER A 118 5.72 -9.39 -16.87
C SER A 118 5.54 -8.77 -15.48
N VAL A 119 6.18 -7.61 -15.30
CA VAL A 119 6.05 -6.74 -14.14
C VAL A 119 5.56 -5.37 -14.62
N GLN A 120 4.50 -4.85 -14.01
CA GLN A 120 3.95 -3.54 -14.31
C GLN A 120 3.80 -2.73 -13.03
N SER A 121 4.47 -1.57 -12.97
CA SER A 121 4.17 -0.57 -11.94
C SER A 121 2.81 0.08 -12.24
N LEU A 122 1.90 0.05 -11.28
CA LEU A 122 0.62 0.74 -11.35
C LEU A 122 0.70 2.10 -10.66
N THR A 123 1.42 2.13 -9.54
CA THR A 123 1.84 3.33 -8.82
C THR A 123 3.25 3.09 -8.25
N TYR A 124 3.83 4.04 -7.53
CA TYR A 124 5.08 3.81 -6.79
C TYR A 124 4.93 2.77 -5.66
N LYS A 125 3.70 2.53 -5.19
CA LYS A 125 3.41 1.58 -4.10
C LYS A 125 2.68 0.33 -4.55
N THR A 126 2.25 0.24 -5.81
CA THR A 126 1.43 -0.88 -6.30
C THR A 126 2.00 -1.43 -7.58
N VAL A 127 2.23 -2.74 -7.59
CA VAL A 127 2.82 -3.48 -8.72
C VAL A 127 1.91 -4.64 -9.10
N LYS A 128 1.79 -4.89 -10.40
CA LYS A 128 1.14 -6.07 -10.94
C LYS A 128 2.18 -7.00 -11.54
N ILE A 129 2.09 -8.29 -11.23
CA ILE A 129 2.96 -9.32 -11.79
C ILE A 129 2.12 -10.43 -12.40
N TYR A 130 2.50 -10.85 -13.61
CA TYR A 130 1.97 -12.03 -14.27
C TYR A 130 2.99 -13.15 -14.17
N PHE A 131 2.56 -14.31 -13.69
CA PHE A 131 3.37 -15.51 -13.57
C PHE A 131 2.94 -16.54 -14.61
N SER A 132 3.91 -17.26 -15.18
CA SER A 132 3.67 -18.31 -16.18
C SER A 132 3.04 -19.57 -15.59
N GLU A 133 2.99 -19.65 -14.27
CA GLU A 133 2.52 -20.80 -13.51
C GLU A 133 1.65 -20.41 -12.31
N ALA A 134 1.09 -21.43 -11.64
CA ALA A 134 0.16 -21.26 -10.54
C ALA A 134 0.94 -21.20 -9.22
N LEU A 135 0.87 -20.05 -8.55
CA LEU A 135 1.52 -19.87 -7.27
C LEU A 135 0.64 -20.38 -6.10
N ASN A 136 1.28 -21.07 -5.17
CA ASN A 136 0.73 -21.40 -3.84
C ASN A 136 1.20 -20.39 -2.79
N ASP A 137 0.77 -20.54 -1.52
CA ASP A 137 1.13 -19.61 -0.45
C ASP A 137 2.66 -19.53 -0.21
N GLU A 138 3.37 -20.65 -0.33
CA GLU A 138 4.82 -20.68 -0.12
C GLU A 138 5.57 -19.83 -1.15
N HIS A 139 5.19 -19.90 -2.43
CA HIS A 139 5.77 -19.02 -3.45
C HIS A 139 5.52 -17.54 -3.14
N ILE A 140 4.33 -17.20 -2.62
CA ILE A 140 4.00 -15.82 -2.28
C ILE A 140 4.76 -15.37 -1.04
N ARG A 141 4.93 -16.25 -0.05
CA ARG A 141 5.76 -15.99 1.13
C ARG A 141 7.22 -15.72 0.73
N GLN A 142 7.76 -16.52 -0.19
CA GLN A 142 9.09 -16.31 -0.75
C GLN A 142 9.20 -14.99 -1.50
N LEU A 143 8.19 -14.62 -2.29
CA LEU A 143 8.14 -13.32 -2.96
C LEU A 143 8.13 -12.14 -1.98
N GLN A 144 7.35 -12.22 -0.88
CA GLN A 144 7.40 -11.21 0.18
C GLN A 144 8.80 -11.13 0.82
N GLY A 145 9.41 -12.28 1.11
CA GLY A 145 10.76 -12.36 1.67
C GLY A 145 11.81 -11.76 0.73
N PHE A 146 11.68 -11.99 -0.57
CA PHE A 146 12.53 -11.40 -1.60
C PHE A 146 12.41 -9.88 -1.61
N ILE A 147 11.19 -9.33 -1.69
CA ILE A 147 10.94 -7.87 -1.66
C ILE A 147 11.53 -7.23 -0.38
N LEU A 148 11.32 -7.88 0.77
CA LEU A 148 11.88 -7.41 2.04
C LEU A 148 13.40 -7.44 2.03
N SER A 149 14.03 -8.50 1.51
CA SER A 149 15.49 -8.63 1.46
C SER A 149 16.13 -7.61 0.52
N GLN A 150 15.51 -7.36 -0.63
CA GLN A 150 16.08 -6.49 -1.67
C GLN A 150 15.83 -5.01 -1.38
N ALA A 151 14.65 -4.65 -0.84
CA ALA A 151 14.24 -3.27 -0.71
C ALA A 151 13.86 -2.84 0.73
N GLY A 152 13.93 -3.74 1.71
CA GLY A 152 13.49 -3.46 3.09
C GLY A 152 11.99 -3.28 3.25
N ILE A 153 11.22 -3.55 2.19
CA ILE A 153 9.79 -3.24 2.09
C ILE A 153 8.96 -4.45 2.49
N TYR A 154 8.03 -4.23 3.41
CA TYR A 154 6.94 -5.19 3.63
C TYR A 154 5.86 -5.02 2.57
N SER A 155 5.19 -6.10 2.18
CA SER A 155 4.19 -6.06 1.11
C SER A 155 2.93 -6.85 1.44
N TYR A 156 1.77 -6.34 1.01
CA TYR A 156 0.54 -7.10 0.89
C TYR A 156 0.44 -7.71 -0.51
N ILE A 157 0.05 -8.97 -0.62
CA ILE A 157 -0.05 -9.67 -1.92
C ILE A 157 -1.41 -10.33 -2.08
N GLY A 158 -2.19 -9.86 -3.05
CA GLY A 158 -3.40 -10.50 -3.51
C GLY A 158 -3.17 -11.24 -4.81
N THR A 159 -3.61 -12.50 -4.92
CA THR A 159 -3.43 -13.28 -6.15
C THR A 159 -4.71 -13.89 -6.69
N SER A 160 -4.71 -14.16 -8.00
CA SER A 160 -5.79 -14.88 -8.68
C SER A 160 -5.31 -15.58 -9.93
N THR A 161 -5.84 -16.77 -10.20
CA THR A 161 -5.71 -17.46 -11.49
C THR A 161 -6.82 -17.06 -12.48
N VAL A 162 -7.83 -16.30 -12.04
CA VAL A 162 -9.03 -15.96 -12.83
C VAL A 162 -8.89 -14.62 -13.52
N SER A 163 -8.65 -13.53 -12.78
CA SER A 163 -8.62 -12.17 -13.35
C SER A 163 -7.84 -11.18 -12.47
N ASP A 164 -7.42 -10.06 -13.06
CA ASP A 164 -6.82 -8.93 -12.32
C ASP A 164 -7.78 -8.42 -11.23
N ARG A 165 -9.09 -8.32 -11.53
CA ARG A 165 -10.11 -7.85 -10.59
C ARG A 165 -10.16 -8.72 -9.33
N ASN A 166 -10.09 -10.03 -9.50
CA ASN A 166 -10.06 -10.95 -8.37
C ASN A 166 -8.77 -10.79 -7.56
N ALA A 167 -7.62 -10.59 -8.22
CA ALA A 167 -6.36 -10.36 -7.52
C ALA A 167 -6.38 -9.04 -6.71
N TYR A 168 -7.00 -7.98 -7.23
CA TYR A 168 -7.27 -6.76 -6.45
C TYR A 168 -8.17 -7.00 -5.25
N GLN A 169 -9.26 -7.78 -5.41
CA GLN A 169 -10.10 -8.11 -4.28
C GLN A 169 -9.36 -8.93 -3.23
N ALA A 170 -8.52 -9.88 -3.67
CA ALA A 170 -7.65 -10.64 -2.78
C ALA A 170 -6.65 -9.71 -2.07
N LEU A 171 -6.13 -8.67 -2.72
CA LEU A 171 -5.24 -7.71 -2.08
C LEU A 171 -5.92 -6.99 -0.91
N GLU A 172 -7.20 -6.60 -1.07
CA GLU A 172 -7.96 -5.99 0.03
C GLU A 172 -8.16 -6.95 1.20
N TRP A 173 -8.33 -8.25 0.95
CA TRP A 173 -8.34 -9.26 2.01
C TRP A 173 -6.97 -9.45 2.65
N ALA A 174 -5.90 -9.42 1.84
CA ALA A 174 -4.53 -9.53 2.32
C ALA A 174 -4.16 -8.40 3.29
N LYS A 175 -4.71 -7.19 3.11
CA LYS A 175 -4.50 -6.06 4.05
C LYS A 175 -5.10 -6.30 5.43
N LEU A 176 -6.10 -7.17 5.54
CA LEU A 176 -6.75 -7.56 6.79
C LEU A 176 -6.14 -8.82 7.41
N ASP A 177 -5.34 -9.56 6.64
CA ASP A 177 -4.71 -10.80 7.07
C ASP A 177 -3.36 -10.54 7.77
N ILE A 178 -3.07 -11.29 8.84
CA ILE A 178 -1.85 -11.13 9.62
C ILE A 178 -0.58 -11.41 8.81
N ASN A 179 -0.65 -12.30 7.81
CA ASN A 179 0.46 -12.67 6.95
C ASN A 179 0.57 -11.75 5.72
N GLY A 180 -0.44 -10.92 5.48
CA GLY A 180 -0.44 -10.00 4.35
C GLY A 180 -0.60 -10.68 3.00
N ARG A 181 -1.23 -11.86 2.92
CA ARG A 181 -1.40 -12.64 1.68
C ARG A 181 -2.82 -13.17 1.57
N ALA A 182 -3.39 -13.18 0.36
CA ALA A 182 -4.66 -13.83 0.10
C ALA A 182 -4.83 -14.24 -1.38
N HIS A 183 -5.79 -15.13 -1.63
CA HIS A 183 -6.11 -15.67 -2.94
C HIS A 183 -7.60 -15.57 -3.27
N ASN A 184 -7.94 -15.25 -4.52
CA ASN A 184 -9.32 -15.28 -4.99
C ASN A 184 -9.44 -15.96 -6.37
N ASN A 185 -9.76 -17.25 -6.37
CA ASN A 185 -9.92 -18.05 -7.58
C ASN A 185 -11.40 -18.31 -7.92
N HIS A 186 -12.34 -17.61 -7.29
CA HIS A 186 -13.76 -17.76 -7.59
C HIS A 186 -14.08 -17.19 -8.97
N LYS A 187 -14.70 -18.00 -9.84
CA LYS A 187 -15.25 -17.47 -11.10
C LYS A 187 -16.42 -16.53 -10.75
N PRO A 188 -16.46 -15.29 -11.28
CA PRO A 188 -17.60 -14.43 -11.04
C PRO A 188 -18.88 -15.12 -11.53
N ALA A 189 -19.96 -15.06 -10.74
CA ALA A 189 -21.27 -15.46 -11.24
C ALA A 189 -21.62 -14.56 -12.44
N ILE A 190 -21.74 -15.16 -13.63
CA ILE A 190 -22.22 -14.45 -14.81
C ILE A 190 -23.72 -14.24 -14.60
N PHE A 191 -24.11 -13.09 -14.05
CA PHE A 191 -25.50 -12.66 -14.13
C PHE A 191 -25.77 -12.24 -15.57
N HIS A 192 -26.39 -13.13 -16.35
CA HIS A 192 -27.06 -12.71 -17.57
C HIS A 192 -28.16 -11.73 -17.17
N ARG A 193 -27.96 -10.43 -17.38
CA ARG A 193 -29.09 -9.51 -17.50
C ARG A 193 -29.87 -9.96 -18.73
N SER A 194 -30.95 -10.72 -18.53
CA SER A 194 -31.93 -10.89 -19.59
C SER A 194 -32.43 -9.49 -19.97
N LYS A 195 -32.27 -9.13 -21.24
CA LYS A 195 -32.80 -7.88 -21.81
C LYS A 195 -34.34 -7.84 -21.85
N SER A 196 -35.04 -8.78 -21.22
CA SER A 196 -36.48 -9.00 -21.39
C SER A 196 -37.38 -8.23 -20.42
N LEU A 197 -36.85 -7.50 -19.44
CA LEU A 197 -37.68 -6.85 -18.40
C LEU A 197 -37.88 -5.33 -18.55
N LEU A 198 -37.37 -4.72 -19.64
CA LEU A 198 -37.58 -3.28 -19.92
C LEU A 198 -38.61 -2.98 -21.02
N GLY A 199 -39.24 -4.02 -21.61
CA GLY A 199 -40.23 -3.86 -22.68
C GLY A 199 -41.69 -3.71 -22.24
N GLY A 200 -42.00 -3.79 -20.94
CA GLY A 200 -43.39 -3.93 -20.45
C GLY A 200 -44.00 -2.69 -19.79
N PHE A 201 -43.31 -1.55 -19.72
CA PHE A 201 -43.76 -0.39 -18.92
C PHE A 201 -44.01 0.90 -19.71
N LEU A 202 -44.21 0.80 -21.03
CA LEU A 202 -44.61 1.94 -21.87
C LEU A 202 -45.64 1.52 -22.92
N GLN A 203 -46.83 1.12 -22.48
CA GLN A 203 -48.04 1.16 -23.31
C GLN A 203 -49.27 1.02 -22.41
N HIS A 204 -49.78 2.13 -21.89
CA HIS A 204 -51.22 2.40 -21.80
C HIS A 204 -51.44 3.83 -21.36
N GLY A 205 -51.88 4.64 -22.31
CA GLY A 205 -52.22 6.03 -22.08
C GLY A 205 -52.39 6.78 -23.39
N ASN A 206 -53.38 6.38 -24.19
CA ASN A 206 -54.26 7.34 -24.88
C ASN A 206 -55.39 6.67 -25.66
N GLN A 207 -56.55 7.32 -25.54
CA GLN A 207 -57.76 7.29 -26.37
C GLN A 207 -58.63 6.02 -26.29
N GLU A 208 -59.86 6.16 -25.80
CA GLU A 208 -60.98 6.63 -26.64
C GLU A 208 -62.12 7.23 -25.81
N SER A 209 -62.76 8.23 -26.41
CA SER A 209 -64.00 8.90 -26.01
C SER A 209 -65.07 8.60 -27.06
N ILE A 210 -66.34 8.81 -26.68
CA ILE A 210 -67.61 8.63 -27.43
C ILE A 210 -68.18 7.23 -27.17
N SER A 211 -69.35 7.04 -26.54
CA SER A 211 -70.64 7.75 -26.60
C SER A 211 -71.44 7.60 -25.30
#